data_AF-A0A9P5D3Y4-F1
#
_entry.id   AF-A0A9P5D3Y4-F1
#
_cell.length_a   1.000
_cell.length_b   1.000
_cell.length_c   1.000
_cell.angle_alpha   90.00
_cell.angle_beta   90.00
_cell.angle_gamma   90.00
#
_symmetry.space_group_name_H-M   'P 1'
#
loop_
_entity.id
_entity.type
_entity.pdbx_description
1 polymer ?
#
loop_
_entity_poly.entity_id
_entity_poly.type
_entity_poly.pdbx_seq_one_letter_code
_entity_poly.pdbx_strand_id
1 'polypeptide(L)'
;MPVRHHLQTLDNRVRGRLALVTGASGGIGEGCARALASEGCDVVIHYSTSKVGRHSSFPCHRKRAFKLGADADGERAEVVASDLRTQYPDQVFATVAANLADRGSARGLVPNVLGQPEISSKHKAISILVANAANGRRIRDVGEIGEDDWDEMMEVNSRSQFVVSKACIEGMRAQSWGRIILIGSIASRGGGINGCHYAASKGALSSMGMNLATLLAPEGITVNVVLRFATRLVLSLELTLSATCLQIQPGMMVPSGMVPTPKGSSWEEGCDMERLRAEDPGLAIATMVPVRRPGNPAEVGNAVNM
;
A
#
# COMPACT_ATOMS: atom_id res chain seq x y z
N MET A 1 -33.79 -5.62 -17.43
CA MET A 1 -33.81 -6.28 -16.11
C MET A 1 -32.99 -5.40 -15.18
N PRO A 2 -33.49 -4.97 -14.00
CA PRO A 2 -32.66 -4.25 -13.04
C PRO A 2 -31.55 -5.19 -12.52
N VAL A 3 -30.30 -4.75 -12.62
CA VAL A 3 -29.14 -5.45 -12.04
C VAL A 3 -29.33 -5.45 -10.52
N ARG A 4 -29.35 -6.63 -9.89
CA ARG A 4 -29.42 -6.74 -8.42
C ARG A 4 -28.01 -6.80 -7.87
N HIS A 5 -27.62 -5.79 -7.09
CA HIS A 5 -26.35 -5.81 -6.36
C HIS A 5 -26.55 -6.52 -5.02
N HIS A 6 -25.69 -7.50 -4.71
CA HIS A 6 -25.63 -8.11 -3.39
C HIS A 6 -24.37 -7.64 -2.67
N LEU A 7 -24.52 -7.18 -1.43
CA LEU A 7 -23.40 -6.82 -0.56
C LEU A 7 -22.80 -8.10 0.02
N GLN A 8 -21.52 -8.35 -0.27
CA GLN A 8 -20.77 -9.41 0.42
C GLN A 8 -20.32 -8.90 1.79
N THR A 9 -20.58 -9.70 2.84
CA THR A 9 -20.02 -9.49 4.18
C THR A 9 -18.50 -9.60 4.10
N LEU A 10 -17.80 -8.51 4.44
CA LEU A 10 -16.36 -8.40 4.20
C LEU A 10 -15.58 -8.86 5.43
N ASP A 11 -14.96 -10.04 5.35
CA ASP A 11 -14.08 -10.55 6.40
C ASP A 11 -12.76 -9.76 6.42
N ASN A 12 -12.56 -8.90 7.43
CA ASN A 12 -11.32 -8.13 7.61
C ASN A 12 -10.33 -8.75 8.60
N ARG A 13 -10.48 -10.03 8.96
CA ARG A 13 -9.53 -10.70 9.86
C ARG A 13 -8.20 -10.94 9.17
N VAL A 14 -7.15 -10.29 9.67
CA VAL A 14 -5.78 -10.36 9.15
C VAL A 14 -4.87 -11.32 9.94
N ARG A 15 -5.25 -11.66 11.18
CA ARG A 15 -4.48 -12.54 12.06
C ARG A 15 -4.19 -13.90 11.40
N GLY A 16 -2.94 -14.35 11.52
CA GLY A 16 -2.46 -15.62 10.98
C GLY A 16 -2.26 -15.65 9.47
N ARG A 17 -2.46 -14.52 8.77
CA ARG A 17 -2.24 -14.41 7.32
C ARG A 17 -0.83 -13.91 7.01
N LEU A 18 -0.32 -14.28 5.83
CA LEU A 18 0.97 -13.81 5.33
C LEU A 18 0.85 -12.45 4.65
N ALA A 19 1.67 -11.51 5.08
CA ALA A 19 1.83 -10.20 4.46
C ALA A 19 3.21 -10.04 3.81
N LEU A 20 3.25 -9.51 2.60
CA LEU A 20 4.48 -9.02 1.96
C LEU A 20 4.48 -7.49 1.97
N VAL A 21 5.51 -6.88 2.54
CA VAL A 21 5.68 -5.42 2.56
C VAL A 21 6.93 -5.04 1.76
N THR A 22 6.75 -4.36 0.64
CA THR A 22 7.88 -3.98 -0.23
C THR A 22 8.57 -2.71 0.27
N GLY A 23 9.90 -2.71 0.36
CA GLY A 23 10.64 -1.52 0.81
C GLY A 23 10.47 -1.29 2.31
N ALA A 24 10.50 -2.37 3.08
CA ALA A 24 10.20 -2.43 4.51
C ALA A 24 11.44 -2.33 5.41
N SER A 25 12.63 -2.11 4.85
CA SER A 25 13.87 -1.87 5.62
C SER A 25 13.94 -0.50 6.31
N GLY A 26 12.83 0.26 6.32
CA GLY A 26 12.72 1.52 7.03
C GLY A 26 11.47 2.33 6.66
N GLY A 27 11.23 3.42 7.40
CA GLY A 27 10.20 4.41 7.07
C GLY A 27 8.78 3.84 7.07
N ILE A 28 7.99 4.13 6.04
CA ILE A 28 6.59 3.71 5.95
C ILE A 28 6.46 2.19 5.88
N GLY A 29 7.30 1.53 5.08
CA GLY A 29 7.25 0.08 4.93
C GLY A 29 7.54 -0.64 6.25
N GLU A 30 8.54 -0.19 7.01
CA GLU A 30 8.80 -0.73 8.36
C GLU A 30 7.59 -0.53 9.28
N GLY A 31 7.02 0.69 9.28
CA GLY A 31 5.82 0.99 10.07
C GLY A 31 4.65 0.06 9.74
N CYS A 32 4.40 -0.18 8.45
CA CYS A 32 3.38 -1.13 7.99
C CYS A 32 3.71 -2.59 8.39
N ALA A 33 4.97 -2.99 8.37
CA ALA A 33 5.37 -4.33 8.77
C ALA A 33 5.13 -4.56 10.28
N ARG A 34 5.56 -3.62 11.13
CA ARG A 34 5.35 -3.69 12.59
C ARG A 34 3.87 -3.66 12.95
N ALA A 35 3.11 -2.88 12.21
CA ALA A 35 1.67 -2.76 12.31
C ALA A 35 0.93 -4.08 12.02
N LEU A 36 1.26 -4.74 10.91
CA LEU A 36 0.67 -6.02 10.57
C LEU A 36 1.10 -7.11 11.57
N ALA A 37 2.34 -7.04 12.04
CA ALA A 37 2.83 -7.94 13.07
C ALA A 37 2.02 -7.83 14.38
N SER A 38 1.69 -6.63 14.86
CA SER A 38 0.90 -6.45 16.09
C SER A 38 -0.55 -6.95 15.97
N GLU A 39 -1.10 -6.98 14.76
CA GLU A 39 -2.41 -7.58 14.46
C GLU A 39 -2.36 -9.12 14.30
N GLY A 40 -1.18 -9.71 14.45
CA GLY A 40 -0.97 -11.15 14.41
C GLY A 40 -0.68 -11.73 13.03
N CYS A 41 -0.24 -10.92 12.06
CA CYS A 41 0.19 -11.41 10.75
C CYS A 41 1.61 -11.97 10.78
N ASP A 42 1.86 -12.94 9.91
CA ASP A 42 3.23 -13.30 9.52
C ASP A 42 3.68 -12.29 8.44
N VAL A 43 4.91 -11.80 8.51
CA VAL A 43 5.34 -10.66 7.67
C VAL A 43 6.67 -10.92 6.99
N VAL A 44 6.70 -10.73 5.68
CA VAL A 44 7.90 -10.74 4.85
C VAL A 44 8.35 -9.32 4.57
N ILE A 45 9.59 -9.02 4.97
CA ILE A 45 10.21 -7.70 4.89
C ILE A 45 11.07 -7.67 3.63
N HIS A 46 10.56 -7.05 2.58
CA HIS A 46 11.32 -6.88 1.35
C HIS A 46 12.23 -5.64 1.40
N TYR A 47 13.46 -5.80 0.94
CA TYR A 47 14.43 -4.71 0.77
C TYR A 47 15.07 -4.75 -0.63
N SER A 48 15.51 -3.58 -1.09
CA SER A 48 16.15 -3.47 -2.41
C SER A 48 17.62 -3.89 -2.35
N THR A 49 18.06 -4.60 -3.40
CA THR A 49 19.49 -4.91 -3.65
C THR A 49 20.14 -3.90 -4.59
N SER A 50 19.38 -2.92 -5.10
CA SER A 50 19.91 -1.88 -5.99
C SER A 50 20.87 -0.95 -5.26
N LYS A 51 22.03 -0.64 -5.86
CA LYS A 51 22.97 0.41 -5.39
C LYS A 51 22.43 1.84 -5.51
N VAL A 52 21.20 2.02 -6.02
CA VAL A 52 20.61 3.32 -6.28
C VAL A 52 20.43 4.05 -4.95
N GLY A 53 21.30 5.04 -4.73
CA GLY A 53 21.31 5.85 -3.54
C GLY A 53 19.93 6.42 -3.29
N ARG A 54 19.35 6.10 -2.13
CA ARG A 54 18.17 6.79 -1.64
C ARG A 54 18.51 8.28 -1.57
N HIS A 55 18.07 9.06 -2.55
CA HIS A 55 17.80 10.45 -2.29
C HIS A 55 16.52 10.44 -1.48
N SER A 56 16.66 10.37 -0.15
CA SER A 56 15.57 10.71 0.75
C SER A 56 15.01 12.03 0.24
N SER A 57 13.79 12.02 -0.28
CA SER A 57 13.11 13.21 -0.83
C SER A 57 12.88 14.30 0.23
N PHE A 58 13.33 14.04 1.46
CA PHE A 58 13.34 14.90 2.61
C PHE A 58 14.75 14.92 3.18
N PRO A 59 15.36 16.10 3.38
CA PRO A 59 16.56 16.20 4.20
C PRO A 59 16.17 15.86 5.63
N CYS A 60 16.30 14.59 6.05
CA CYS A 60 16.35 14.31 7.46
C CYS A 60 17.61 15.04 7.98
N HIS A 61 17.45 15.91 8.97
CA HIS A 61 18.54 16.71 9.55
C HIS A 61 19.49 15.85 10.40
N ARG A 62 20.03 14.79 9.81
CA ARG A 62 21.32 14.23 10.18
C ARG A 62 22.12 14.08 8.90
N LYS A 63 22.94 15.10 8.61
CA LYS A 63 24.13 14.96 7.77
C LYS A 63 25.08 13.97 8.46
N ARG A 64 24.75 12.69 8.43
CA ARG A 64 25.74 11.63 8.44
C ARG A 64 25.50 10.88 7.15
N ALA A 65 26.19 11.32 6.10
CA ALA A 65 26.54 10.42 5.02
C ALA A 65 27.43 9.34 5.65
N PHE A 66 26.81 8.36 6.29
CA PHE A 66 27.49 7.10 6.52
C PHE A 66 27.80 6.57 5.12
N LYS A 67 29.07 6.26 4.86
CA LYS A 67 29.43 5.30 3.81
C LYS A 67 28.63 4.04 4.14
N LEU A 68 27.46 3.90 3.51
CA LEU A 68 26.64 2.71 3.65
C LEU A 68 27.41 1.59 2.96
N GLY A 69 27.71 0.53 3.71
CA GLY A 69 28.25 -0.70 3.15
C GLY A 69 27.32 -1.25 2.06
N ALA A 70 27.86 -2.12 1.20
CA ALA A 70 27.16 -2.64 0.03
C ALA A 70 25.78 -3.27 0.34
N ASP A 71 25.53 -3.69 1.58
CA ASP A 71 24.33 -4.43 2.01
C ASP A 71 23.52 -3.75 3.14
N ALA A 72 23.69 -2.44 3.37
CA ALA A 72 23.08 -1.76 4.52
C ALA A 72 21.54 -1.83 4.57
N ASP A 73 20.87 -2.02 3.44
CA ASP A 73 19.41 -2.18 3.40
C ASP A 73 18.97 -3.58 3.83
N GLY A 74 19.79 -4.60 3.58
CA GLY A 74 19.58 -5.95 4.09
C GLY A 74 19.81 -6.04 5.59
N GLU A 75 20.88 -5.41 6.09
CA GLU A 75 21.13 -5.32 7.53
C GLU A 75 19.96 -4.68 8.27
N ARG A 76 19.40 -3.57 7.76
CA ARG A 76 18.23 -2.93 8.37
C ARG A 76 16.98 -3.82 8.30
N ALA A 77 16.76 -4.50 7.18
CA ALA A 77 15.63 -5.44 7.06
C ALA A 77 15.74 -6.57 8.09
N GLU A 78 16.94 -7.10 8.30
CA GLU A 78 17.18 -8.16 9.28
C GLU A 78 17.04 -7.67 10.71
N VAL A 79 17.45 -6.44 11.02
CA VAL A 79 17.17 -5.81 12.33
C VAL A 79 15.67 -5.75 12.57
N VAL A 80 14.89 -5.27 11.60
CA VAL A 80 13.41 -5.22 11.72
C VAL A 80 12.83 -6.63 11.91
N ALA A 81 13.30 -7.62 11.15
CA ALA A 81 12.82 -9.00 11.27
C ALA A 81 13.17 -9.60 12.64
N SER A 82 14.39 -9.40 13.11
CA SER A 82 14.88 -9.87 14.41
C SER A 82 14.11 -9.27 15.58
N ASP A 83 13.85 -7.95 15.53
CA ASP A 83 13.02 -7.27 16.53
C ASP A 83 11.62 -7.89 16.59
N LEU A 84 11.01 -8.15 15.43
CA LEU A 84 9.67 -8.72 15.34
C LEU A 84 9.62 -10.18 15.83
N ARG A 85 10.62 -11.01 15.50
CA ARG A 85 10.73 -12.38 16.05
C ARG A 85 10.85 -12.37 17.57
N THR A 86 11.59 -11.40 18.12
CA THR A 86 11.72 -11.23 19.58
C THR A 86 10.39 -10.83 20.22
N GLN A 87 9.65 -9.92 19.57
CA GLN A 87 8.39 -9.40 20.10
C GLN A 87 7.21 -10.37 19.94
N TYR A 88 7.18 -11.16 18.85
CA TYR A 88 6.08 -12.05 18.50
C TYR A 88 6.60 -13.46 18.12
N PRO A 89 7.02 -14.28 19.09
CA PRO A 89 7.69 -15.55 18.82
C PRO A 89 6.83 -16.61 18.11
N ASP A 90 5.51 -16.50 18.16
CA ASP A 90 4.57 -17.44 17.50
C ASP A 90 4.30 -17.08 16.03
N GLN A 91 4.84 -15.96 15.55
CA GLN A 91 4.69 -15.47 14.18
C GLN A 91 5.96 -15.69 13.35
N VAL A 92 5.78 -15.76 12.04
CA VAL A 92 6.86 -15.95 11.07
C VAL A 92 7.25 -14.60 10.48
N PHE A 93 8.53 -14.25 10.63
CA PHE A 93 9.13 -13.09 9.99
C PHE A 93 10.33 -13.49 9.17
N ALA A 94 10.32 -13.11 7.90
CA ALA A 94 11.41 -13.41 6.96
C ALA A 94 11.79 -12.16 6.19
N THR A 95 13.01 -12.14 5.64
CA THR A 95 13.50 -11.08 4.78
C THR A 95 13.59 -11.59 3.35
N VAL A 96 13.42 -10.70 2.37
CA VAL A 96 13.61 -11.05 0.96
C VAL A 96 14.26 -9.88 0.21
N ALA A 97 15.27 -10.20 -0.59
CA ALA A 97 16.01 -9.25 -1.39
C ALA A 97 15.49 -9.29 -2.83
N ALA A 98 15.10 -8.14 -3.39
CA ALA A 98 14.81 -8.03 -4.82
C ALA A 98 15.09 -6.63 -5.35
N ASN A 99 15.62 -6.53 -6.57
CA ASN A 99 15.75 -5.26 -7.26
C ASN A 99 14.51 -5.05 -8.13
N LEU A 100 13.60 -4.19 -7.72
CA LEU A 100 12.37 -3.93 -8.46
C LEU A 100 12.56 -3.12 -9.76
N ALA A 101 13.75 -2.58 -10.01
CA ALA A 101 14.12 -2.05 -11.33
C ALA A 101 14.48 -3.18 -12.33
N ASP A 102 14.85 -4.36 -11.84
CA ASP A 102 15.07 -5.53 -12.68
C ASP A 102 13.79 -6.35 -12.84
N ARG A 103 13.38 -6.54 -14.09
CA ARG A 103 12.13 -7.24 -14.43
C ARG A 103 12.16 -8.72 -14.04
N GLY A 104 13.32 -9.36 -14.10
CA GLY A 104 13.50 -10.75 -13.68
C GLY A 104 13.27 -10.90 -12.18
N SER A 105 13.95 -10.06 -11.39
CA SER A 105 13.86 -9.99 -9.94
C SER A 105 12.45 -9.63 -9.46
N ALA A 106 11.78 -8.65 -10.09
CA ALA A 106 10.40 -8.30 -9.79
C ALA A 106 9.42 -9.46 -10.03
N ARG A 107 9.58 -10.21 -11.13
CA ARG A 107 8.78 -11.43 -11.40
C ARG A 107 9.08 -12.55 -10.40
N GLY A 108 10.34 -12.69 -10.01
CA GLY A 108 10.80 -13.72 -9.09
C GLY A 108 10.44 -13.46 -7.63
N LEU A 109 10.07 -12.23 -7.24
CA LEU A 109 9.86 -11.85 -5.84
C LEU A 109 8.85 -12.78 -5.12
N VAL A 110 7.62 -12.90 -5.64
CA VAL A 110 6.58 -13.71 -4.99
C VAL A 110 6.94 -15.21 -4.95
N PRO A 111 7.38 -15.84 -6.06
CA PRO A 111 7.89 -17.21 -6.02
C PRO A 111 9.03 -17.43 -5.03
N ASN A 112 9.97 -16.48 -4.94
CA ASN A 112 11.10 -16.59 -4.01
C ASN A 112 10.64 -16.52 -2.55
N VAL A 113 9.68 -15.65 -2.24
CA VAL A 113 9.06 -15.58 -0.90
C VAL A 113 8.37 -16.90 -0.55
N LEU A 114 7.52 -17.41 -1.46
CA LEU A 114 6.79 -18.66 -1.22
C LEU A 114 7.67 -19.91 -1.29
N GLY A 115 8.90 -19.78 -1.81
CA GLY A 115 9.90 -20.85 -1.82
C GLY A 115 10.73 -20.95 -0.54
N GLN A 116 10.69 -19.94 0.35
CA GLN A 116 11.37 -20.00 1.64
C GLN A 116 10.76 -21.10 2.52
N PRO A 117 11.54 -22.03 3.10
CA PRO A 117 11.02 -23.15 3.90
C PRO A 117 10.15 -22.70 5.08
N GLU A 118 10.55 -21.65 5.78
CA GLU A 118 9.84 -21.05 6.91
C GLU A 118 8.48 -20.46 6.50
N ILE A 119 8.34 -19.99 5.26
CA ILE A 119 7.08 -19.48 4.73
C ILE A 119 6.22 -20.63 4.19
N SER A 120 6.80 -21.46 3.31
CA SER A 120 6.09 -22.51 2.58
C SER A 120 5.52 -23.63 3.46
N SER A 121 6.06 -23.80 4.68
CA SER A 121 5.56 -24.72 5.70
C SER A 121 4.21 -24.30 6.29
N LYS A 122 3.93 -22.99 6.37
CA LYS A 122 2.70 -22.42 6.95
C LYS A 122 1.76 -21.80 5.91
N HIS A 123 2.32 -21.26 4.82
CA HIS A 123 1.58 -20.45 3.84
C HIS A 123 1.75 -20.95 2.41
N LYS A 124 0.67 -20.93 1.64
CA LYS A 124 0.67 -21.24 0.20
C LYS A 124 0.47 -20.02 -0.69
N ALA A 125 0.14 -18.87 -0.09
CA ALA A 125 -0.03 -17.62 -0.84
C ALA A 125 0.12 -16.40 0.07
N ILE A 126 0.44 -15.28 -0.56
CA ILE A 126 0.52 -13.96 0.07
C ILE A 126 -0.90 -13.38 0.13
N SER A 127 -1.49 -13.33 1.31
CA SER A 127 -2.85 -12.82 1.50
C SER A 127 -2.91 -11.30 1.56
N ILE A 128 -1.83 -10.64 1.99
CA ILE A 128 -1.75 -9.17 2.12
C ILE A 128 -0.51 -8.67 1.37
N LEU A 129 -0.69 -7.73 0.44
CA LEU A 129 0.41 -7.03 -0.23
C LEU A 129 0.38 -5.55 0.15
N VAL A 130 1.47 -5.07 0.74
CA VAL A 130 1.72 -3.63 0.89
C VAL A 130 2.78 -3.23 -0.15
N ALA A 131 2.31 -2.72 -1.27
CA ALA A 131 3.11 -2.23 -2.39
C ALA A 131 3.64 -0.82 -2.08
N ASN A 132 4.75 -0.78 -1.33
CA ASN A 132 5.34 0.45 -0.78
C ASN A 132 6.66 0.87 -1.45
N ALA A 133 7.44 -0.08 -1.97
CA ALA A 133 8.72 0.22 -2.60
C ALA A 133 8.58 1.23 -3.75
N ALA A 134 9.41 2.27 -3.74
CA ALA A 134 9.37 3.33 -4.74
C ALA A 134 10.73 4.02 -4.88
N ASN A 135 11.06 4.46 -6.09
CA ASN A 135 12.07 5.47 -6.36
C ASN A 135 11.46 6.86 -6.11
N GLY A 136 12.18 7.68 -5.34
CA GLY A 136 11.78 9.04 -4.96
C GLY A 136 12.76 10.10 -5.42
N ARG A 137 13.64 9.80 -6.39
CA ARG A 137 14.60 10.74 -6.97
C ARG A 137 13.88 12.00 -7.41
N ARG A 138 14.40 13.15 -6.99
CA ARG A 138 13.77 14.46 -7.16
C ARG A 138 14.51 15.23 -8.23
N ILE A 139 13.89 15.37 -9.40
CA ILE A 139 14.35 16.19 -10.51
C ILE A 139 13.20 17.11 -10.89
N ARG A 140 13.35 18.40 -10.56
CA ARG A 140 12.25 19.37 -10.66
C ARG A 140 12.19 20.06 -12.00
N ASP A 141 13.35 20.43 -12.52
CA ASP A 141 13.42 21.04 -13.84
C ASP A 141 13.15 19.96 -14.89
N VAL A 142 12.20 20.23 -15.78
CA VAL A 142 11.83 19.30 -16.84
C VAL A 142 12.99 19.09 -17.81
N GLY A 143 13.83 20.11 -18.05
CA GLY A 143 15.00 20.00 -18.92
C GLY A 143 16.11 19.11 -18.36
N GLU A 144 16.09 18.82 -17.06
CA GLU A 144 17.06 17.92 -16.39
C GLU A 144 16.56 16.48 -16.26
N ILE A 145 15.30 16.20 -16.62
CA ILE A 145 14.74 14.84 -16.56
C ILE A 145 15.17 14.10 -17.82
N GLY A 146 16.14 13.20 -17.68
CA GLY A 146 16.52 12.29 -18.77
C GLY A 146 15.45 11.22 -19.02
N GLU A 147 15.43 10.64 -20.22
CA GLU A 147 14.56 9.50 -20.54
C GLU A 147 14.85 8.31 -19.63
N ASP A 148 16.12 8.04 -19.32
CA ASP A 148 16.51 6.99 -18.37
C ASP A 148 15.95 7.24 -16.95
N ASP A 149 15.91 8.51 -16.50
CA ASP A 149 15.32 8.87 -15.20
C ASP A 149 13.81 8.63 -15.19
N TRP A 150 13.14 8.91 -16.32
CA TRP A 150 11.73 8.64 -16.50
C TRP A 150 11.44 7.14 -16.51
N ASP A 151 12.20 6.37 -17.27
CA ASP A 151 12.04 4.93 -17.42
C ASP A 151 12.31 4.20 -16.11
N GLU A 152 13.39 4.54 -15.40
CA GLU A 152 13.69 3.95 -14.08
C GLU A 152 12.56 4.26 -13.08
N MET A 153 12.07 5.50 -13.07
CA MET A 153 10.96 5.90 -12.19
C MET A 153 9.70 5.09 -12.46
N MET A 154 9.34 4.91 -13.74
CA MET A 154 8.16 4.15 -14.15
C MET A 154 8.31 2.64 -13.92
N GLU A 155 9.51 2.10 -14.14
CA GLU A 155 9.82 0.69 -13.92
C GLU A 155 9.63 0.32 -12.44
N VAL A 156 10.20 1.13 -11.52
CA VAL A 156 10.11 0.87 -10.09
C VAL A 156 8.73 1.21 -9.52
N ASN A 157 8.17 2.40 -9.80
CA ASN A 157 6.98 2.88 -9.11
C ASN A 157 5.66 2.34 -9.67
N SER A 158 5.67 1.90 -10.94
CA SER A 158 4.46 1.49 -11.64
C SER A 158 4.55 0.02 -12.07
N ARG A 159 5.50 -0.31 -12.96
CA ARG A 159 5.55 -1.64 -13.59
C ARG A 159 5.80 -2.74 -12.57
N SER A 160 6.79 -2.56 -11.69
CA SER A 160 7.10 -3.58 -10.69
C SER A 160 5.93 -3.79 -9.72
N GLN A 161 5.21 -2.73 -9.33
CA GLN A 161 4.05 -2.82 -8.45
C GLN A 161 2.90 -3.60 -9.11
N PHE A 162 2.68 -3.40 -10.42
CA PHE A 162 1.77 -4.23 -11.21
C PHE A 162 2.20 -5.70 -11.21
N VAL A 163 3.47 -5.98 -11.52
CA VAL A 163 4.00 -7.35 -11.63
C VAL A 163 3.86 -8.10 -10.31
N VAL A 164 4.23 -7.47 -9.19
CA VAL A 164 4.13 -8.05 -7.85
C VAL A 164 2.66 -8.25 -7.46
N SER A 165 1.80 -7.25 -7.71
CA SER A 165 0.36 -7.39 -7.44
C SER A 165 -0.24 -8.56 -8.23
N LYS A 166 0.05 -8.64 -9.53
CA LYS A 166 -0.38 -9.74 -10.40
C LYS A 166 0.05 -11.10 -9.86
N ALA A 167 1.29 -11.22 -9.39
CA ALA A 167 1.83 -12.47 -8.87
C ALA A 167 1.14 -12.92 -7.56
N CYS A 168 0.60 -12.00 -6.76
CA CYS A 168 -0.17 -12.35 -5.57
C CYS A 168 -1.62 -12.75 -5.85
N ILE A 169 -2.24 -12.23 -6.93
CA ILE A 169 -3.68 -12.37 -7.18
C ILE A 169 -4.14 -13.82 -7.28
N GLU A 170 -3.41 -14.70 -7.97
CA GLU A 170 -3.82 -16.13 -8.08
C GLU A 170 -3.89 -16.82 -6.72
N GLY A 171 -2.94 -16.51 -5.83
CA GLY A 171 -2.96 -17.00 -4.46
C GLY A 171 -4.13 -16.45 -3.64
N MET A 172 -4.45 -15.16 -3.82
CA MET A 172 -5.59 -14.52 -3.16
C MET A 172 -6.93 -15.10 -3.67
N ARG A 173 -7.05 -15.38 -4.97
CA ARG A 173 -8.20 -16.06 -5.60
C ARG A 173 -8.42 -17.44 -5.02
N ALA A 174 -7.37 -18.24 -4.90
CA ALA A 174 -7.43 -19.57 -4.32
C ALA A 174 -7.92 -19.57 -2.87
N GLN A 175 -7.73 -18.46 -2.15
CA GLN A 175 -8.23 -18.27 -0.78
C GLN A 175 -9.57 -17.52 -0.71
N SER A 176 -10.11 -17.06 -1.85
CA SER A 176 -11.26 -16.14 -1.94
C SER A 176 -11.11 -14.93 -1.01
N TRP A 177 -9.87 -14.49 -0.81
CA TRP A 177 -9.53 -13.43 0.13
C TRP A 177 -8.18 -12.80 -0.22
N GLY A 178 -8.14 -11.48 -0.29
CA GLY A 178 -6.89 -10.75 -0.50
C GLY A 178 -6.99 -9.28 -0.14
N ARG A 179 -5.88 -8.69 0.30
CA ARG A 179 -5.76 -7.25 0.56
C ARG A 179 -4.53 -6.70 -0.15
N ILE A 180 -4.74 -5.77 -1.08
CA ILE A 180 -3.66 -5.04 -1.74
C ILE A 180 -3.72 -3.58 -1.31
N ILE A 181 -2.62 -3.07 -0.76
CA ILE A 181 -2.47 -1.70 -0.29
C ILE A 181 -1.35 -1.06 -1.11
N LEU A 182 -1.71 -0.12 -1.98
CA LEU A 182 -0.77 0.63 -2.81
C LEU A 182 -0.40 1.93 -2.10
N ILE A 183 0.89 2.15 -1.83
CA ILE A 183 1.36 3.40 -1.23
C ILE A 183 1.50 4.46 -2.32
N GLY A 184 0.46 5.27 -2.44
CA GLY A 184 0.37 6.40 -3.34
C GLY A 184 1.08 7.65 -2.81
N SER A 185 0.79 8.77 -3.46
CA SER A 185 1.32 10.08 -3.07
C SER A 185 0.34 11.14 -3.53
N ILE A 186 0.21 12.24 -2.81
CA ILE A 186 -0.55 13.40 -3.29
C ILE A 186 -0.03 13.93 -4.63
N ALA A 187 1.22 13.61 -4.98
CA ALA A 187 1.81 13.91 -6.28
C ALA A 187 1.07 13.26 -7.46
N SER A 188 0.26 12.22 -7.22
CA SER A 188 -0.60 11.63 -8.27
C SER A 188 -1.62 12.61 -8.83
N ARG A 189 -1.93 13.69 -8.10
CA ARG A 189 -2.82 14.78 -8.52
C ARG A 189 -2.10 15.91 -9.26
N GLY A 190 -0.86 15.68 -9.71
CA GLY A 190 -0.04 16.65 -10.44
C GLY A 190 0.68 17.68 -9.56
N GLY A 191 0.49 17.63 -8.23
CA GLY A 191 1.18 18.51 -7.29
C GLY A 191 2.53 17.94 -6.80
N GLY A 192 3.17 18.67 -5.90
CA GLY A 192 4.35 18.19 -5.16
C GLY A 192 5.68 18.65 -5.73
N ILE A 193 6.75 18.26 -5.04
CA ILE A 193 8.09 18.83 -5.24
C ILE A 193 9.05 17.90 -5.97
N ASN A 194 8.62 16.68 -6.33
CA ASN A 194 9.49 15.61 -6.81
C ASN A 194 9.83 15.69 -8.31
N GLY A 195 8.92 16.24 -9.13
CA GLY A 195 9.05 16.28 -10.59
C GLY A 195 7.89 15.60 -11.31
N CYS A 196 7.72 15.89 -12.60
CA CYS A 196 6.58 15.37 -13.39
C CYS A 196 6.64 13.86 -13.62
N HIS A 197 7.82 13.27 -13.83
CA HIS A 197 8.04 11.82 -13.93
C HIS A 197 7.59 11.06 -12.66
N TYR A 198 7.92 11.55 -11.46
CA TYR A 198 7.42 10.98 -10.21
C TYR A 198 5.89 11.11 -10.09
N ALA A 199 5.34 12.30 -10.38
CA ALA A 199 3.90 12.55 -10.35
C ALA A 199 3.14 11.61 -11.31
N ALA A 200 3.64 11.46 -12.54
CA ALA A 200 3.11 10.53 -13.54
C ALA A 200 3.13 9.08 -13.03
N SER A 201 4.23 8.64 -12.43
CA SER A 201 4.32 7.28 -11.87
C SER A 201 3.30 7.01 -10.75
N LYS A 202 3.08 8.00 -9.86
CA LYS A 202 2.08 7.87 -8.80
C LYS A 202 0.64 8.05 -9.30
N GLY A 203 0.45 8.79 -10.38
CA GLY A 203 -0.81 8.82 -11.15
C GLY A 203 -1.14 7.44 -11.71
N ALA A 204 -0.18 6.81 -12.41
CA ALA A 204 -0.33 5.47 -12.96
C ALA A 204 -0.65 4.43 -11.87
N LEU A 205 0.08 4.44 -10.76
CA LEU A 205 -0.19 3.56 -9.61
C LEU A 205 -1.61 3.76 -9.05
N SER A 206 -2.05 5.02 -8.92
CA SER A 206 -3.38 5.35 -8.39
C SER A 206 -4.48 4.83 -9.32
N SER A 207 -4.40 5.14 -10.62
CA SER A 207 -5.36 4.69 -11.63
C SER A 207 -5.41 3.17 -11.74
N MET A 208 -4.26 2.49 -11.67
CA MET A 208 -4.21 1.03 -11.63
C MET A 208 -4.92 0.48 -10.39
N GLY A 209 -4.70 1.07 -9.22
CA GLY A 209 -5.39 0.67 -7.99
C GLY A 209 -6.91 0.76 -8.11
N MET A 210 -7.42 1.85 -8.69
CA MET A 210 -8.87 2.02 -8.91
C MET A 210 -9.43 0.94 -9.82
N ASN A 211 -8.76 0.64 -10.92
CA ASN A 211 -9.19 -0.37 -11.88
C ASN A 211 -9.20 -1.77 -11.24
N LEU A 212 -8.10 -2.16 -10.57
CA LEU A 212 -8.00 -3.46 -9.91
C LEU A 212 -9.04 -3.62 -8.78
N ALA A 213 -9.35 -2.56 -8.04
CA ALA A 213 -10.39 -2.59 -7.00
C ALA A 213 -11.74 -3.02 -7.58
N THR A 214 -12.14 -2.48 -8.74
CA THR A 214 -13.41 -2.83 -9.37
C THR A 214 -13.43 -4.25 -9.93
N LEU A 215 -12.30 -4.72 -10.48
CA LEU A 215 -12.23 -6.04 -11.12
C LEU A 215 -12.16 -7.18 -10.11
N LEU A 216 -11.50 -6.96 -8.96
CA LEU A 216 -11.21 -8.02 -7.99
C LEU A 216 -12.20 -8.07 -6.83
N ALA A 217 -13.03 -7.03 -6.66
CA ALA A 217 -14.07 -6.98 -5.64
C ALA A 217 -15.01 -8.21 -5.63
N PRO A 218 -15.48 -8.73 -6.79
CA PRO A 218 -16.31 -9.96 -6.83
C PRO A 218 -15.61 -11.21 -6.29
N GLU A 219 -14.28 -11.21 -6.30
CA GLU A 219 -13.45 -12.34 -5.92
C GLU A 219 -13.03 -12.30 -4.42
N GLY A 220 -13.59 -11.37 -3.63
CA GLY A 220 -13.25 -11.20 -2.22
C GLY A 220 -11.90 -10.50 -1.97
N ILE A 221 -11.33 -9.89 -3.01
CA ILE A 221 -10.03 -9.22 -2.96
C ILE A 221 -10.26 -7.71 -3.03
N THR A 222 -9.71 -6.96 -2.07
CA THR A 222 -9.82 -5.49 -2.06
C THR A 222 -8.49 -4.85 -2.43
N VAL A 223 -8.55 -3.77 -3.20
CA VAL A 223 -7.37 -2.94 -3.54
C VAL A 223 -7.62 -1.52 -3.08
N ASN A 224 -6.71 -0.97 -2.28
CA ASN A 224 -6.81 0.38 -1.73
C ASN A 224 -5.53 1.16 -2.01
N VAL A 225 -5.68 2.45 -2.32
CA VAL A 225 -4.55 3.38 -2.49
C VAL A 225 -4.50 4.31 -1.29
N VAL A 226 -3.36 4.36 -0.60
CA VAL A 226 -3.13 5.27 0.54
C VAL A 226 -2.30 6.45 0.06
N LEU A 227 -2.90 7.64 0.01
CA LEU A 227 -2.21 8.87 -0.39
C LEU A 227 -1.52 9.53 0.81
N ARG A 228 -0.20 9.76 0.69
CA ARG A 228 0.55 10.48 1.72
C ARG A 228 0.80 11.94 1.35
N PHE A 229 0.72 12.80 2.36
CA PHE A 229 1.13 14.19 2.29
C PHE A 229 2.56 14.40 2.84
N ALA A 230 3.26 15.37 2.26
CA ALA A 230 4.62 15.75 2.59
C ALA A 230 4.65 16.95 3.55
N THR A 231 3.99 16.90 4.71
CA THR A 231 4.27 17.85 5.81
C THR A 231 4.87 17.16 7.01
N ARG A 232 5.94 17.79 7.49
CA ARG A 232 6.65 17.50 8.72
C ARG A 232 5.80 18.01 9.88
N LEU A 233 4.99 17.14 10.47
CA LEU A 233 4.55 17.27 11.85
C LEU A 233 5.17 16.10 12.60
N VAL A 234 6.14 16.44 13.46
CA VAL A 234 6.63 15.54 14.50
C VAL A 234 5.43 15.22 15.38
N LEU A 235 4.86 14.03 15.23
CA LEU A 235 4.03 13.40 16.23
C LEU A 235 4.62 12.01 16.40
N SER A 236 5.27 11.84 17.55
CA SER A 236 5.48 10.56 18.21
C SER A 236 4.25 9.68 18.02
N LEU A 237 4.30 8.80 17.03
CA LEU A 237 3.28 7.80 16.78
C LEU A 237 3.75 6.53 17.47
N GLU A 238 3.31 6.34 18.71
CA GLU A 238 2.90 5.01 19.13
C GLU A 238 1.88 4.53 18.09
N LEU A 239 2.36 3.70 17.15
CA LEU A 239 1.53 2.97 16.21
C LEU A 239 0.83 1.86 16.99
N THR A 240 -0.20 2.21 17.75
CA THR A 240 -1.16 1.24 18.25
C THR A 240 -2.03 0.82 17.08
N LEU A 241 -1.60 -0.22 16.36
CA LEU A 241 -2.52 -1.08 15.62
C LEU A 241 -3.18 -2.02 16.62
N SER A 242 -4.14 -1.43 17.33
CA SER A 242 -5.34 -2.14 17.71
C SER A 242 -6.34 -1.87 16.60
N ALA A 243 -7.21 -2.85 16.31
CA ALA A 243 -8.30 -2.90 15.33
C ALA A 243 -9.35 -1.76 15.40
N THR A 244 -8.95 -0.59 15.88
CA THR A 244 -9.77 0.58 16.16
C THR A 244 -9.20 1.87 15.55
N CYS A 245 -8.05 1.95 14.88
CA CYS A 245 -7.53 3.26 14.41
C CYS A 245 -6.53 3.17 13.23
N LEU A 246 -6.56 3.85 12.07
CA LEU A 246 -7.44 4.83 11.40
C LEU A 246 -8.06 5.96 12.25
N GLN A 247 -7.55 6.22 13.45
CA GLN A 247 -7.91 7.40 14.23
C GLN A 247 -6.84 8.48 14.14
N ILE A 248 -6.97 9.35 13.14
CA ILE A 248 -6.41 10.70 13.20
C ILE A 248 -7.44 11.54 13.97
N GLN A 249 -7.03 12.18 15.07
CA GLN A 249 -7.93 13.04 15.84
C GLN A 249 -8.47 14.20 14.97
N PRO A 250 -9.77 14.53 15.09
CA PRO A 250 -10.42 15.57 14.30
C PRO A 250 -10.05 16.95 14.85
N GLY A 251 -8.93 17.50 14.39
CA GLY A 251 -8.49 18.86 14.78
C GLY A 251 -8.21 19.81 13.62
N MET A 252 -8.22 19.35 12.37
CA MET A 252 -7.70 20.14 11.23
C MET A 252 -8.60 19.98 9.99
N MET A 253 -9.87 20.36 10.08
CA MET A 253 -10.66 20.78 8.92
C MET A 253 -11.44 22.02 9.34
N VAL A 254 -10.92 23.18 8.95
CA VAL A 254 -11.65 24.46 9.07
C VAL A 254 -12.76 24.44 8.01
N PRO A 255 -14.02 24.80 8.33
CA PRO A 255 -15.13 24.67 7.39
C PRO A 255 -15.04 25.77 6.32
N SER A 256 -14.66 25.41 5.08
CA SER A 256 -14.64 26.35 3.95
C SER A 256 -15.95 26.41 3.16
N GLY A 257 -17.00 25.68 3.57
CA GLY A 257 -18.34 25.73 2.97
C GLY A 257 -18.44 25.28 1.50
N MET A 258 -17.34 24.87 0.86
CA MET A 258 -17.31 24.46 -0.56
C MET A 258 -17.63 22.98 -0.79
N VAL A 259 -17.82 22.19 0.27
CA VAL A 259 -18.14 20.76 0.18
C VAL A 259 -19.34 20.47 1.09
N PRO A 260 -20.43 19.87 0.57
CA PRO A 260 -21.58 19.49 1.38
C PRO A 260 -21.17 18.56 2.53
N THR A 261 -21.82 18.70 3.69
CA THR A 261 -21.60 17.82 4.84
C THR A 261 -21.95 16.37 4.45
N PRO A 262 -21.08 15.38 4.70
CA PRO A 262 -21.35 13.99 4.37
C PRO A 262 -22.62 13.47 5.07
N LYS A 263 -23.46 12.72 4.34
CA LYS A 263 -24.63 12.03 4.90
C LYS A 263 -24.20 10.92 5.88
N GLY A 264 -25.00 10.71 6.93
CA GLY A 264 -24.72 9.73 8.00
C GLY A 264 -24.93 8.26 7.62
N SER A 265 -25.74 8.00 6.58
CA SER A 265 -25.88 6.73 5.86
C SER A 265 -26.25 7.07 4.41
N SER A 266 -25.85 6.24 3.45
CA SER A 266 -26.05 6.55 2.02
C SER A 266 -26.58 5.39 1.17
N TRP A 267 -26.85 4.22 1.75
CA TRP A 267 -27.22 3.01 0.99
C TRP A 267 -28.20 2.11 1.76
N GLU A 268 -29.22 1.60 1.06
CA GLU A 268 -30.14 0.54 1.50
C GLU A 268 -30.16 -0.56 0.42
N GLU A 269 -30.54 -1.80 0.76
CA GLU A 269 -30.62 -2.90 -0.22
C GLU A 269 -31.58 -2.53 -1.37
N GLY A 270 -31.11 -2.62 -2.63
CA GLY A 270 -31.88 -2.23 -3.82
C GLY A 270 -31.71 -0.79 -4.29
N CYS A 271 -30.79 -0.02 -3.69
CA CYS A 271 -30.42 1.31 -4.15
C CYS A 271 -29.72 1.32 -5.53
N ASP A 272 -29.86 2.44 -6.25
CA ASP A 272 -29.21 2.68 -7.54
C ASP A 272 -27.75 3.13 -7.33
N MET A 273 -26.81 2.20 -7.59
CA MET A 273 -25.38 2.41 -7.41
C MET A 273 -24.77 3.47 -8.32
N GLU A 274 -25.30 3.65 -9.53
CA GLU A 274 -24.79 4.62 -10.49
C GLU A 274 -25.22 6.03 -10.10
N ARG A 275 -26.49 6.20 -9.70
CA ARG A 275 -27.00 7.49 -9.22
C ARG A 275 -26.27 7.96 -7.97
N LEU A 276 -26.08 7.08 -7.00
CA LEU A 276 -25.44 7.47 -5.75
C LEU A 276 -23.92 7.67 -5.90
N ARG A 277 -23.24 7.08 -6.90
CA ARG A 277 -21.86 7.48 -7.27
C ARG A 277 -21.78 8.91 -7.80
N ALA A 278 -22.82 9.38 -8.49
CA ALA A 278 -22.89 10.75 -8.98
C ALA A 278 -23.23 11.77 -7.88
N GLU A 279 -23.95 11.35 -6.83
CA GLU A 279 -24.44 12.22 -5.76
C GLU A 279 -23.63 12.13 -4.44
N ASP A 280 -22.87 11.05 -4.23
CA ASP A 280 -22.05 10.80 -3.04
C ASP A 280 -20.55 10.78 -3.39
N PRO A 281 -19.83 11.89 -3.14
CA PRO A 281 -18.39 11.98 -3.38
C PRO A 281 -17.60 10.88 -2.67
N GLY A 282 -18.08 10.39 -1.52
CA GLY A 282 -17.41 9.35 -0.74
C GLY A 282 -17.38 8.00 -1.46
N LEU A 283 -18.37 7.69 -2.30
CA LEU A 283 -18.36 6.46 -3.12
C LEU A 283 -17.64 6.63 -4.44
N ALA A 284 -17.68 7.82 -5.04
CA ALA A 284 -16.83 8.16 -6.18
C ALA A 284 -15.33 8.11 -5.82
N ILE A 285 -15.00 8.39 -4.54
CA ILE A 285 -13.65 8.44 -3.98
C ILE A 285 -13.24 7.11 -3.30
N ALA A 286 -14.11 6.10 -3.21
CA ALA A 286 -13.76 4.79 -2.60
C ALA A 286 -12.60 4.07 -3.31
N THR A 287 -12.21 4.52 -4.50
CA THR A 287 -11.01 4.10 -5.23
C THR A 287 -9.72 4.83 -4.82
N MET A 288 -9.81 5.87 -3.99
CA MET A 288 -8.74 6.78 -3.54
C MET A 288 -8.99 7.22 -2.09
N VAL A 289 -8.84 6.34 -1.11
CA VAL A 289 -9.15 6.69 0.28
C VAL A 289 -8.07 7.60 0.90
N PRO A 290 -8.46 8.78 1.43
CA PRO A 290 -8.00 9.20 2.74
C PRO A 290 -9.15 9.09 3.76
N VAL A 291 -8.99 8.13 4.66
CA VAL A 291 -9.43 8.01 6.07
C VAL A 291 -10.76 8.64 6.53
N ARG A 292 -11.57 7.78 7.17
CA ARG A 292 -12.73 8.03 8.08
C ARG A 292 -14.06 8.48 7.44
N ARG A 293 -14.91 7.50 7.12
CA ARG A 293 -16.33 7.58 7.49
C ARG A 293 -16.49 6.99 8.90
N PRO A 294 -16.83 7.78 9.93
CA PRO A 294 -17.24 7.26 11.23
C PRO A 294 -18.70 6.80 11.10
N GLY A 295 -18.92 5.52 10.83
CA GLY A 295 -20.27 4.97 10.73
C GLY A 295 -20.23 3.49 10.39
N ASN A 296 -20.52 2.66 11.38
CA ASN A 296 -20.84 1.23 11.32
C ASN A 296 -19.88 0.28 10.55
N PRO A 297 -19.21 -0.67 11.24
CA PRO A 297 -18.47 -1.79 10.63
C PRO A 297 -19.24 -2.59 9.56
N ALA A 298 -20.57 -2.51 9.54
CA ALA A 298 -21.44 -3.13 8.54
C ALA A 298 -21.40 -2.47 7.14
N GLU A 299 -20.82 -1.28 6.98
CA GLU A 299 -20.82 -0.53 5.71
C GLU A 299 -19.61 -0.82 4.80
N VAL A 300 -18.71 -1.72 5.20
CA VAL A 300 -17.60 -2.16 4.35
C VAL A 300 -18.09 -3.32 3.49
N GLY A 301 -18.67 -3.04 2.32
CA GLY A 301 -19.16 -4.04 1.38
C GLY A 301 -18.60 -3.85 -0.04
N ASN A 302 -18.24 -4.95 -0.69
CA ASN A 302 -17.97 -4.98 -2.13
C ASN A 302 -19.31 -4.99 -2.88
N ALA A 303 -19.58 -3.97 -3.70
CA ALA A 303 -20.72 -3.99 -4.62
C ALA A 303 -20.36 -4.81 -5.86
N VAL A 304 -20.99 -5.97 -6.01
CA VAL A 304 -20.77 -6.91 -7.14
C VAL A 304 -21.97 -6.86 -8.08
N ASN A 305 -21.73 -6.82 -9.39
CA ASN A 305 -22.77 -6.99 -10.41
C ASN A 305 -22.96 -8.49 -10.68
N MET A 306 -24.21 -8.96 -10.67
CA MET A 306 -24.63 -10.21 -11.30
C MET A 306 -25.52 -9.92 -12.49
#